data_AF-A0A9E4LL42-F1
#
_entry.id   AF-A0A9E4LL42-F1
#
_cell.length_a   1.000
_cell.length_b   1.000
_cell.length_c   1.000
_cell.angle_alpha   90.00
_cell.angle_beta   90.00
_cell.angle_gamma   90.00
#
_symmetry.space_group_name_H-M   'P 1'
#
loop_
_entity.id
_entity.type
_entity.pdbx_description
1 polymer ?
#
loop_
_entity_poly.entity_id
_entity_poly.type
_entity_poly.pdbx_seq_one_letter_code
_entity_poly.pdbx_strand_id
1 'polypeptide(L)'
;GTTYEQTASFPFMLRAAAREDAGRIELVQFDLSDAYRAYETAVRDDYSTVLPVGGVPVTCADLGNCEAFSTYSFVHLLGDGGDSAAQVLIGRTLMGVPGGERLEEAADWLLRAAQSGNAVANLSLGELCLTKAYGTTASSAQLWLERAERRFLLAVAAGFDSAMVHLGLLYLAGEYGNDKRPAGLALLQRAARLDNVDALLNLAGLHIEGAFVQKDLDAAEGYYLQAADARFLLQPGYGRSFNDRAYGWVRDAAKAKNPHGMLLLAQLFHTGSHVDQSTRRARSWFKKAVRVAPDDPYVVNQAAWTFTVTRMPRLRDARYARRIMDRVMADESA
;
A
#
# COMPACT_ATOMS: atom_id res chain seq x y z
N GLY A 1 -0.59 0.39 14.97
CA GLY A 1 0.86 0.46 14.67
C GLY A 1 1.13 1.68 13.83
N THR A 2 2.33 2.22 13.84
CA THR A 2 2.64 3.53 13.22
C THR A 2 3.92 3.50 12.41
N THR A 3 4.02 4.38 11.41
CA THR A 3 5.26 4.64 10.65
C THR A 3 5.21 6.07 10.13
N TYR A 4 6.36 6.70 9.93
CA TYR A 4 6.43 7.92 9.15
C TYR A 4 6.47 7.62 7.65
N GLU A 5 6.03 8.57 6.83
CA GLU A 5 6.15 8.58 5.37
C GLU A 5 6.54 9.98 4.90
N GLN A 6 7.36 10.03 3.84
CA GLN A 6 7.71 11.27 3.16
C GLN A 6 7.12 11.25 1.76
N THR A 7 6.44 12.33 1.38
CA THR A 7 5.92 12.51 0.02
C THR A 7 6.38 13.85 -0.54
N ALA A 8 6.32 14.02 -1.85
CA ALA A 8 6.67 15.30 -2.49
C ALA A 8 5.78 16.48 -2.03
N SER A 9 4.57 16.20 -1.56
CA SER A 9 3.60 17.21 -1.09
C SER A 9 3.62 17.39 0.41
N PHE A 10 4.05 16.38 1.16
CA PHE A 10 4.06 16.36 2.62
C PHE A 10 5.39 15.77 3.11
N PRO A 11 6.35 16.62 3.51
CA PRO A 11 7.70 16.19 3.89
C PRO A 11 7.72 15.34 5.17
N PHE A 12 6.69 15.42 6.03
CA PHE A 12 6.65 14.62 7.25
C PHE A 12 5.22 14.21 7.62
N MET A 13 4.84 12.97 7.30
CA MET A 13 3.53 12.40 7.61
C MET A 13 3.65 11.27 8.62
N LEU A 14 2.81 11.26 9.65
CA LEU A 14 2.61 10.09 10.50
C LEU A 14 1.44 9.27 9.95
N ARG A 15 1.67 7.98 9.72
CA ARG A 15 0.63 7.02 9.35
C ARG A 15 0.34 6.09 10.51
N ALA A 16 -0.93 6.04 10.90
CA ALA A 16 -1.43 5.12 11.91
C ALA A 16 -2.31 4.07 11.25
N ALA A 17 -1.94 2.81 11.42
CA ALA A 17 -2.79 1.65 11.17
C ALA A 17 -3.53 1.33 12.48
N ALA A 18 -4.84 1.59 12.51
CA ALA A 18 -5.69 1.42 13.68
C ALA A 18 -6.95 0.62 13.33
N ARG A 19 -7.53 -0.04 14.32
CA ARG A 19 -8.87 -0.65 14.26
C ARG A 19 -9.50 -0.50 15.63
N GLU A 20 -10.77 -0.08 15.68
CA GLU A 20 -11.50 0.02 16.95
C GLU A 20 -11.95 -1.37 17.44
N ASP A 21 -12.30 -2.28 16.51
CA ASP A 21 -12.82 -3.63 16.79
C ASP A 21 -12.17 -4.72 15.88
N ALA A 22 -12.82 -5.88 15.70
CA ALA A 22 -12.41 -6.93 14.77
C ALA A 22 -12.58 -6.58 13.27
N GLY A 23 -12.88 -5.31 12.97
CA GLY A 23 -13.06 -4.78 11.61
C GLY A 23 -11.75 -4.58 10.84
N ARG A 24 -11.86 -3.93 9.68
CA ARG A 24 -10.72 -3.61 8.79
C ARG A 24 -9.78 -2.63 9.49
N ILE A 25 -8.47 -2.76 9.24
CA ILE A 25 -7.52 -1.72 9.62
C ILE A 25 -7.79 -0.47 8.78
N GLU A 26 -8.05 0.63 9.45
CA GLU A 26 -8.09 1.95 8.84
C GLU A 26 -6.71 2.60 8.90
N LEU A 27 -6.39 3.32 7.82
CA LEU A 27 -5.15 4.07 7.69
C LEU A 27 -5.46 5.55 7.87
N VAL A 28 -5.11 6.07 9.03
CA VAL A 28 -5.21 7.50 9.34
C VAL A 28 -3.86 8.15 9.08
N GLN A 29 -3.88 9.32 8.46
CA GLN A 29 -2.68 10.09 8.15
C GLN A 29 -2.74 11.45 8.86
N PHE A 30 -1.64 11.81 9.51
CA PHE A 30 -1.47 13.10 10.17
C PHE A 30 -0.34 13.85 9.49
N ASP A 31 -0.66 15.04 8.97
CA ASP A 31 0.35 15.95 8.44
C ASP A 31 1.07 16.65 9.58
N LEU A 32 2.34 16.32 9.74
CA LEU A 32 3.23 16.90 10.75
C LEU A 32 4.27 17.82 10.11
N SER A 33 4.05 18.24 8.86
CA SER A 33 5.00 19.04 8.10
C SER A 33 5.27 20.40 8.74
N ASP A 34 4.24 21.04 9.31
CA ASP A 34 4.41 22.33 9.99
C ASP A 34 5.15 22.18 11.34
N ALA A 35 4.89 21.10 12.08
CA ALA A 35 5.65 20.76 13.28
C ALA A 35 7.13 20.49 12.94
N TYR A 36 7.38 19.72 11.88
CA TYR A 36 8.72 19.47 11.36
C TYR A 36 9.45 20.77 10.96
N ARG A 37 8.79 21.68 10.21
CA ARG A 37 9.36 22.98 9.83
C ARG A 37 9.65 23.87 11.03
N ALA A 38 8.79 23.84 12.06
CA ALA A 38 9.02 24.59 13.29
C ALA A 38 10.27 24.07 14.01
N TYR A 39 10.44 22.74 14.10
CA TYR A 39 11.65 22.12 14.63
C TYR A 39 12.88 22.48 13.78
N GLU A 40 12.80 22.35 12.46
CA GLU A 40 13.87 22.73 11.53
C GLU A 40 14.31 24.18 11.73
N THR A 41 13.34 25.10 11.83
CA THR A 41 13.61 26.53 12.05
C THR A 41 14.25 26.76 13.42
N ALA A 42 13.73 26.14 14.48
CA ALA A 42 14.30 26.26 15.83
C ALA A 42 15.75 25.74 15.90
N VAL A 43 16.03 24.60 15.27
CA VAL A 43 17.37 24.03 15.18
C VAL A 43 18.32 24.95 14.38
N ARG A 44 17.82 25.62 13.35
CA ARG A 44 18.61 26.53 12.51
C ARG A 44 18.90 27.87 13.18
N ASP A 45 17.94 28.40 13.94
CA ASP A 45 18.03 29.73 14.55
C ASP A 45 18.74 29.70 15.91
N ASP A 46 18.68 28.58 16.64
CA ASP A 46 19.41 28.35 17.90
C ASP A 46 20.09 26.98 17.90
N TYR A 47 21.35 26.95 17.45
CA TYR A 47 22.20 25.75 17.35
C TYR A 47 22.44 25.02 18.68
N SER A 48 22.01 25.58 19.81
CA SER A 48 22.45 25.14 21.12
C SER A 48 21.59 24.04 21.75
N THR A 49 20.31 23.88 21.41
CA THR A 49 19.47 22.84 22.05
C THR A 49 18.23 22.42 21.24
N VAL A 50 18.14 21.14 20.90
CA VAL A 50 16.96 20.45 20.37
C VAL A 50 16.29 19.68 21.51
N LEU A 51 14.97 19.84 21.69
CA LEU A 51 14.18 19.05 22.65
C LEU A 51 13.44 17.93 21.90
N PRO A 52 13.92 16.68 21.93
CA PRO A 52 13.25 15.53 21.33
C PRO A 52 12.05 15.11 22.17
N VAL A 53 11.21 14.25 21.57
CA VAL A 53 10.15 13.54 22.27
C VAL A 53 10.80 12.68 23.36
N GLY A 54 10.53 12.98 24.64
CA GLY A 54 11.18 12.34 25.80
C GLY A 54 11.97 13.28 26.71
N GLY A 55 12.16 14.55 26.32
CA GLY A 55 12.61 15.62 27.22
C GLY A 55 14.11 15.66 27.53
N VAL A 56 14.94 14.89 26.82
CA VAL A 56 16.41 14.95 26.96
C VAL A 56 16.96 15.99 25.98
N PRO A 57 17.53 17.11 26.42
CA PRO A 57 18.13 18.09 25.51
C PRO A 57 19.25 17.44 24.68
N VAL A 58 19.20 17.57 23.35
CA VAL A 58 20.25 17.11 22.43
C VAL A 58 20.77 18.30 21.64
N THR A 59 22.08 18.38 21.45
CA THR A 59 22.70 19.48 20.69
C THR A 59 22.82 19.12 19.21
N CYS A 60 23.01 20.12 18.34
CA CYS A 60 23.31 19.86 16.93
C CYS A 60 24.59 19.03 16.71
N ALA A 61 25.52 19.05 17.67
CA ALA A 61 26.73 18.23 17.65
C ALA A 61 26.41 16.74 17.91
N ASP A 62 25.42 16.45 18.77
CA ASP A 62 24.96 15.08 19.04
C ASP A 62 24.24 14.45 17.83
N LEU A 63 23.68 15.30 16.96
CA LEU A 63 23.03 14.89 15.70
C LEU A 63 24.03 14.67 14.55
N GLY A 64 25.33 14.88 14.77
CA GLY A 64 26.40 14.57 13.83
C GLY A 64 26.57 15.54 12.66
N ASN A 65 25.72 16.56 12.51
CA ASN A 65 25.92 17.62 11.53
C ASN A 65 25.12 18.90 11.83
N CYS A 66 25.80 19.95 12.31
CA CYS A 66 25.18 21.25 12.57
C CYS A 66 24.67 21.96 11.30
N GLU A 67 25.20 21.63 10.11
CA GLU A 67 24.83 22.29 8.85
C GLU A 67 23.77 21.52 8.03
N ALA A 68 23.31 20.35 8.49
CA ALA A 68 22.49 19.44 7.68
C ALA A 68 21.30 18.82 8.43
N PHE A 69 20.52 19.63 9.15
CA PHE A 69 19.21 19.17 9.59
C PHE A 69 18.40 18.73 8.36
N SER A 70 17.98 17.47 8.36
CA SER A 70 17.24 16.85 7.28
C SER A 70 16.18 15.93 7.85
N THR A 71 15.21 15.53 7.04
CA THR A 71 14.20 14.55 7.49
C THR A 71 14.85 13.23 7.90
N TYR A 72 15.98 12.87 7.28
CA TYR A 72 16.76 11.70 7.68
C TYR A 72 17.33 11.83 9.10
N SER A 73 18.07 12.91 9.39
CA SER A 73 18.66 13.11 10.73
C SER A 73 17.59 13.26 11.81
N PHE A 74 16.46 13.90 11.48
CA PHE A 74 15.34 14.05 12.41
C PHE A 74 14.65 12.70 12.71
N VAL A 75 14.44 11.85 11.70
CA VAL A 75 13.89 10.51 11.92
C VAL A 75 14.83 9.66 12.76
N HIS A 76 16.15 9.74 12.54
CA HIS A 76 17.13 9.03 13.38
C HIS A 76 17.10 9.50 14.84
N LEU A 77 17.04 10.81 15.08
CA LEU A 77 16.87 11.38 16.42
C LEU A 77 15.63 10.83 17.13
N LEU A 78 14.48 10.80 16.45
CA LEU A 78 13.24 10.25 17.01
C LEU A 78 13.39 8.75 17.31
N GLY A 79 14.00 8.00 16.40
CA GLY A 79 14.22 6.57 16.56
C GLY A 79 15.13 6.24 17.76
N ASP A 80 16.21 6.98 17.94
CA ASP A 80 17.12 6.89 19.09
C ASP A 80 16.40 7.26 20.39
N GLY A 81 15.49 8.23 20.34
CA GLY A 81 14.57 8.59 21.43
C GLY A 81 13.49 7.55 21.74
N GLY A 82 13.41 6.44 21.01
CA GLY A 82 12.45 5.36 21.24
C GLY A 82 11.14 5.48 20.46
N ASP A 83 11.01 6.44 19.54
CA ASP A 83 9.84 6.54 18.67
C ASP A 83 9.77 5.32 17.74
N SER A 84 8.81 4.44 18.01
CA SER A 84 8.66 3.19 17.25
C SER A 84 8.27 3.41 15.78
N ALA A 85 7.63 4.53 15.43
CA ALA A 85 7.28 4.85 14.04
C ALA A 85 8.51 5.29 13.25
N ALA A 86 9.42 6.03 13.88
CA ALA A 86 10.72 6.38 13.34
C ALA A 86 11.60 5.14 13.17
N GLN A 87 11.66 4.28 14.18
CA GLN A 87 12.38 3.00 14.12
C GLN A 87 11.89 2.11 12.95
N VAL A 88 10.58 2.07 12.69
CA VAL A 88 10.02 1.39 11.50
C VAL A 88 10.49 2.05 10.20
N LEU A 89 10.40 3.37 10.10
CA LEU A 89 10.83 4.08 8.89
C LEU A 89 12.32 3.86 8.63
N ILE A 90 13.18 3.98 9.64
CA ILE A 90 14.62 3.70 9.53
C ILE A 90 14.81 2.27 9.01
N GLY A 91 14.25 1.27 9.69
CA GLY A 91 14.35 -0.12 9.28
C GLY A 91 13.95 -0.37 7.82
N ARG A 92 12.82 0.20 7.37
CA ARG A 92 12.35 0.05 5.98
C ARG A 92 13.24 0.78 4.97
N THR A 93 13.79 1.94 5.31
CA THR A 93 14.73 2.65 4.43
C THR A 93 16.03 1.85 4.25
N LEU A 94 16.52 1.23 5.33
CA LEU A 94 17.70 0.38 5.30
C LEU A 94 17.49 -0.89 4.48
N MET A 95 16.29 -1.49 4.54
CA MET A 95 15.92 -2.63 3.67
C MET A 95 15.93 -2.26 2.18
N GLY A 96 15.65 -1.01 1.84
CA GLY A 96 15.63 -0.53 0.45
C GLY A 96 17.02 -0.24 -0.13
N VAL A 97 18.08 -0.30 0.68
CA VAL A 97 19.46 -0.05 0.21
C VAL A 97 19.89 -1.19 -0.72
N PRO A 98 20.25 -0.90 -1.99
CA PRO A 98 20.69 -1.91 -2.95
C PRO A 98 21.87 -2.74 -2.42
N GLY A 99 21.91 -4.02 -2.76
CA GLY A 99 22.95 -4.94 -2.28
C GLY A 99 22.68 -5.55 -0.90
N GLY A 100 21.73 -5.02 -0.12
CA GLY A 100 21.28 -5.63 1.14
C GLY A 100 22.30 -5.58 2.28
N GLU A 101 23.33 -4.74 2.16
CA GLU A 101 24.43 -4.62 3.15
C GLU A 101 23.96 -4.08 4.51
N ARG A 102 22.81 -3.39 4.55
CA ARG A 102 22.25 -2.79 5.78
C ARG A 102 21.07 -3.57 6.36
N LEU A 103 20.84 -4.81 5.92
CA LEU A 103 19.70 -5.60 6.40
C LEU A 103 19.82 -6.01 7.88
N GLU A 104 21.04 -6.22 8.38
CA GLU A 104 21.31 -6.49 9.80
C GLU A 104 20.91 -5.28 10.66
N GLU A 105 21.38 -4.09 10.27
CA GLU A 105 21.01 -2.83 10.93
C GLU A 105 19.50 -2.57 10.83
N ALA A 106 18.89 -2.86 9.68
CA ALA A 106 17.45 -2.78 9.49
C ALA A 106 16.69 -3.67 10.47
N ALA A 107 17.16 -4.90 10.67
CA ALA A 107 16.54 -5.85 11.59
C ALA A 107 16.60 -5.33 13.04
N ASP A 108 17.72 -4.74 13.47
CA ASP A 108 17.86 -4.19 14.82
C ASP A 108 16.85 -3.07 15.09
N TRP A 109 16.71 -2.12 14.15
CA TRP A 109 15.73 -1.05 14.25
C TRP A 109 14.29 -1.57 14.32
N LEU A 110 13.94 -2.51 13.44
CA LEU A 110 12.61 -3.10 13.43
C LEU A 110 12.32 -3.96 14.67
N LEU A 111 13.33 -4.62 15.24
CA LEU A 111 13.19 -5.37 16.48
C LEU A 111 12.88 -4.45 17.67
N ARG A 112 13.55 -3.29 17.77
CA ARG A 112 13.24 -2.27 18.79
C ARG A 112 11.79 -1.76 18.65
N ALA A 113 11.36 -1.50 17.42
CA ALA A 113 9.98 -1.09 17.16
C ALA A 113 8.96 -2.18 17.51
N ALA A 114 9.26 -3.44 17.21
CA ALA A 114 8.39 -4.56 17.55
C ALA A 114 8.31 -4.77 19.07
N GLN A 115 9.41 -4.59 19.80
CA GLN A 115 9.48 -4.70 21.27
C GLN A 115 8.65 -3.61 21.98
N SER A 116 8.54 -2.42 21.39
CA SER A 116 7.65 -1.36 21.88
C SER A 116 6.19 -1.54 21.46
N GLY A 117 5.82 -2.68 20.87
CA GLY A 117 4.45 -3.01 20.50
C GLY A 117 4.01 -2.46 19.13
N ASN A 118 4.92 -1.93 18.32
CA ASN A 118 4.57 -1.44 16.99
C ASN A 118 4.30 -2.61 16.04
N ALA A 119 3.02 -2.87 15.78
CA ALA A 119 2.59 -3.98 14.96
C ALA A 119 3.02 -3.89 13.48
N VAL A 120 3.32 -2.69 12.95
CA VAL A 120 3.85 -2.51 11.58
C VAL A 120 5.25 -3.14 11.47
N ALA A 121 6.03 -3.10 12.54
CA ALA A 121 7.38 -3.65 12.56
C ALA A 121 7.39 -5.17 12.30
N ASN A 122 6.38 -5.91 12.76
CA ASN A 122 6.30 -7.35 12.48
C ASN A 122 6.03 -7.65 10.99
N LEU A 123 5.27 -6.82 10.29
CA LEU A 123 5.12 -6.96 8.84
C LEU A 123 6.47 -6.76 8.13
N SER A 124 7.18 -5.67 8.44
CA SER A 124 8.48 -5.37 7.84
C SER A 124 9.57 -6.39 8.22
N LEU A 125 9.57 -6.92 9.44
CA LEU A 125 10.46 -8.01 9.83
C LEU A 125 10.19 -9.29 9.05
N GLY A 126 8.91 -9.58 8.74
CA GLY A 126 8.53 -10.70 7.88
C GLY A 126 9.12 -10.56 6.48
N GLU A 127 8.94 -9.39 5.87
CA GLU A 127 9.51 -9.04 4.56
C GLU A 127 11.05 -9.12 4.55
N LEU A 128 11.72 -8.59 5.59
CA LEU A 128 13.17 -8.67 5.75
C LEU A 128 13.64 -10.13 5.80
N CYS A 129 12.95 -10.97 6.57
CA CYS A 129 13.27 -12.39 6.66
C CYS A 129 13.12 -13.09 5.29
N LEU A 130 12.11 -12.73 4.49
CA LEU A 130 12.00 -13.24 3.12
C LEU A 130 13.16 -12.81 2.24
N THR A 131 13.57 -11.54 2.29
CA THR A 131 14.74 -11.04 1.55
C THR A 131 16.00 -11.84 1.90
N LYS A 132 16.21 -12.12 3.19
CA LYS A 132 17.33 -12.97 3.65
C LYS A 132 17.18 -14.43 3.20
N ALA A 133 15.97 -15.00 3.24
CA ALA A 133 15.71 -16.37 2.83
C ALA A 133 16.05 -16.60 1.35
N TYR A 134 15.60 -15.69 0.47
CA TYR A 134 15.86 -15.79 -0.97
C TYR A 134 17.28 -15.37 -1.38
N GLY A 135 18.02 -14.67 -0.51
CA GLY A 135 19.40 -14.26 -0.73
C GLY A 135 20.47 -15.20 -0.16
N THR A 136 20.10 -16.34 0.40
CA THR A 136 21.04 -17.25 1.08
C THR A 136 21.00 -18.69 0.55
N THR A 137 21.86 -19.56 1.08
CA THR A 137 21.90 -20.98 0.73
C THR A 137 20.72 -21.74 1.34
N ALA A 138 20.34 -22.88 0.73
CA ALA A 138 19.13 -23.63 1.09
C ALA A 138 18.97 -23.96 2.59
N SER A 139 20.06 -24.30 3.29
CA SER A 139 20.01 -24.62 4.73
C SER A 139 19.71 -23.39 5.61
N SER A 140 20.24 -22.23 5.24
CA SER A 140 19.97 -20.97 5.95
C SER A 140 18.62 -20.37 5.57
N ALA A 141 18.15 -20.64 4.35
CA ALA A 141 16.87 -20.14 3.84
C ALA A 141 15.70 -20.62 4.68
N GLN A 142 15.69 -21.90 5.09
CA GLN A 142 14.61 -22.45 5.91
C GLN A 142 14.47 -21.75 7.28
N LEU A 143 15.59 -21.44 7.93
CA LEU A 143 15.57 -20.72 9.21
C LEU A 143 14.98 -19.31 9.05
N TRP A 144 15.27 -18.65 7.94
CA TRP A 144 14.70 -17.33 7.63
C TRP A 144 13.23 -17.41 7.27
N LEU A 145 12.79 -18.45 6.54
CA LEU A 145 11.37 -18.72 6.30
C LEU A 145 10.63 -18.91 7.64
N GLU A 146 11.12 -19.75 8.54
CA GLU A 146 10.47 -19.93 9.86
C GLU A 146 10.38 -18.61 10.66
N ARG A 147 11.40 -17.75 10.57
CA ARG A 147 11.35 -16.41 11.16
C ARG A 147 10.32 -15.53 10.47
N ALA A 148 10.23 -15.56 9.14
CA ALA A 148 9.24 -14.83 8.37
C ALA A 148 7.82 -15.25 8.76
N GLU A 149 7.55 -16.56 8.84
CA GLU A 149 6.26 -17.11 9.27
C GLU A 149 5.83 -16.56 10.64
N ARG A 150 6.71 -16.65 11.65
CA ARG A 150 6.41 -16.14 12.99
C ARG A 150 6.06 -14.65 12.98
N ARG A 151 6.78 -13.85 12.18
CA ARG A 151 6.55 -12.40 12.06
C ARG A 151 5.25 -12.09 11.33
N PHE A 152 4.95 -12.79 10.24
CA PHE A 152 3.68 -12.64 9.55
C PHE A 152 2.50 -13.10 10.39
N LEU A 153 2.60 -14.18 11.17
CA LEU A 153 1.54 -14.59 12.08
C LEU A 153 1.21 -13.52 13.13
N LEU A 154 2.22 -12.84 13.68
CA LEU A 154 2.03 -11.69 14.58
C LEU A 154 1.33 -10.52 13.85
N ALA A 155 1.72 -10.21 12.62
CA ALA A 155 1.07 -9.17 11.82
C ALA A 155 -0.37 -9.54 11.43
N VAL A 156 -0.65 -10.80 11.10
CA VAL A 156 -2.01 -11.32 10.84
C VAL A 156 -2.87 -11.22 12.09
N ALA A 157 -2.34 -11.55 13.27
CA ALA A 157 -3.05 -11.37 14.54
C ALA A 157 -3.37 -9.89 14.82
N ALA A 158 -2.45 -9.00 14.45
CA ALA A 158 -2.67 -7.54 14.50
C ALA A 158 -3.64 -7.02 13.42
N GLY A 159 -4.08 -7.86 12.48
CA GLY A 159 -5.08 -7.52 11.47
C GLY A 159 -4.54 -7.07 10.11
N PHE A 160 -3.23 -7.15 9.87
CA PHE A 160 -2.65 -6.77 8.59
C PHE A 160 -3.05 -7.79 7.51
N ASP A 161 -3.93 -7.36 6.61
CA ASP A 161 -4.36 -8.08 5.42
C ASP A 161 -3.21 -8.30 4.42
N SER A 162 -2.25 -7.36 4.33
CA SER A 162 -1.01 -7.56 3.59
C SER A 162 -0.19 -8.76 4.11
N ALA A 163 -0.11 -8.95 5.43
CA ALA A 163 0.55 -10.11 6.02
C ALA A 163 -0.19 -11.42 5.70
N MET A 164 -1.53 -11.37 5.64
CA MET A 164 -2.34 -12.52 5.20
C MET A 164 -2.01 -12.89 3.74
N VAL A 165 -1.81 -11.90 2.86
CA VAL A 165 -1.39 -12.15 1.48
C VAL A 165 0.00 -12.79 1.42
N HIS A 166 1.00 -12.21 2.08
CA HIS A 166 2.35 -12.76 2.09
C HIS A 166 2.37 -14.20 2.60
N LEU A 167 1.79 -14.44 3.78
CA LEU A 167 1.77 -15.76 4.38
C LEU A 167 0.94 -16.75 3.55
N GLY A 168 -0.18 -16.29 3.00
CA GLY A 168 -1.05 -17.09 2.14
C GLY A 168 -0.32 -17.61 0.89
N LEU A 169 0.41 -16.73 0.21
CA LEU A 169 1.19 -17.09 -0.97
C LEU A 169 2.33 -18.06 -0.65
N LEU A 170 3.05 -17.85 0.45
CA LEU A 170 4.12 -18.77 0.85
C LEU A 170 3.59 -20.17 1.20
N TYR A 171 2.43 -20.25 1.87
CA TYR A 171 1.77 -21.53 2.17
C TYR A 171 1.30 -22.24 0.89
N LEU A 172 0.77 -21.49 -0.08
CA LEU A 172 0.34 -22.06 -1.37
C LEU A 172 1.53 -22.55 -2.20
N ALA A 173 2.65 -21.82 -2.18
CA ALA A 173 3.90 -22.21 -2.81
C ALA A 173 4.54 -23.46 -2.18
N GLY A 174 4.13 -23.83 -0.96
CA GLY A 174 4.65 -25.00 -0.25
C GLY A 174 5.98 -24.75 0.47
N GLU A 175 6.36 -23.49 0.68
CA GLU A 175 7.59 -23.07 1.39
C GLU A 175 7.63 -23.56 2.85
N TYR A 176 6.48 -23.96 3.39
CA TYR A 176 6.31 -24.51 4.73
C TYR A 176 5.66 -25.89 4.72
N GLY A 177 5.87 -26.64 3.63
CA GLY A 177 5.21 -27.91 3.38
C GLY A 177 3.82 -27.77 2.76
N ASN A 178 3.36 -28.83 2.10
CA ASN A 178 2.13 -28.82 1.33
C ASN A 178 0.87 -28.85 2.20
N ASP A 179 0.98 -29.27 3.46
CA ASP A 179 -0.15 -29.37 4.40
C ASP A 179 -0.74 -28.00 4.76
N LYS A 180 0.04 -26.92 4.57
CA LYS A 180 -0.42 -25.54 4.84
C LYS A 180 -1.16 -24.90 3.67
N ARG A 181 -1.21 -25.52 2.49
CA ARG A 181 -1.88 -24.94 1.31
C ARG A 181 -3.35 -24.56 1.55
N PRO A 182 -4.18 -25.38 2.24
CA PRO A 182 -5.56 -24.98 2.57
C PRO A 182 -5.61 -23.73 3.46
N ALA A 183 -4.70 -23.63 4.44
CA ALA A 183 -4.59 -22.43 5.27
C ALA A 183 -4.14 -21.21 4.45
N GLY A 184 -3.29 -21.41 3.44
CA GLY A 184 -2.85 -20.36 2.54
C GLY A 184 -4.00 -19.78 1.72
N LEU A 185 -4.84 -20.65 1.15
CA LEU A 185 -6.06 -20.23 0.45
C LEU A 185 -7.02 -19.48 1.38
N ALA A 186 -7.22 -19.98 2.60
CA ALA A 186 -8.10 -19.34 3.58
C ALA A 186 -7.61 -17.93 3.99
N LEU A 187 -6.29 -17.73 4.08
CA LEU A 187 -5.68 -16.41 4.34
C LEU A 187 -5.95 -15.44 3.18
N LEU A 188 -5.78 -15.86 1.93
CA LEU A 188 -6.10 -15.03 0.76
C LEU A 188 -7.60 -14.67 0.73
N GLN A 189 -8.49 -15.63 0.96
CA GLN A 189 -9.93 -15.37 1.03
C GLN A 189 -10.29 -14.40 2.16
N ARG A 190 -9.62 -14.48 3.31
CA ARG A 190 -9.81 -13.54 4.42
C ARG A 190 -9.34 -12.14 4.06
N ALA A 191 -8.17 -12.01 3.44
CA ALA A 191 -7.66 -10.71 2.98
C ALA A 191 -8.57 -10.09 1.90
N ALA A 192 -9.09 -10.90 0.97
CA ALA A 192 -10.03 -10.45 -0.06
C ALA A 192 -11.35 -9.93 0.54
N ARG A 193 -11.87 -10.54 1.61
CA ARG A 193 -13.04 -10.02 2.36
C ARG A 193 -12.78 -8.69 3.07
N LEU A 194 -11.51 -8.30 3.23
CA LEU A 194 -11.10 -6.99 3.73
C LEU A 194 -10.80 -6.01 2.58
N ASP A 195 -11.23 -6.36 1.35
CA ASP A 195 -10.97 -5.66 0.10
C ASP A 195 -9.48 -5.44 -0.19
N ASN A 196 -8.64 -6.40 0.24
CA ASN A 196 -7.24 -6.37 -0.11
C ASN A 196 -7.07 -6.69 -1.59
N VAL A 197 -6.60 -5.70 -2.35
CA VAL A 197 -6.46 -5.79 -3.82
C VAL A 197 -5.52 -6.91 -4.24
N ASP A 198 -4.38 -7.06 -3.55
CA ASP A 198 -3.44 -8.13 -3.87
C ASP A 198 -4.10 -9.50 -3.66
N ALA A 199 -4.85 -9.69 -2.58
CA ALA A 199 -5.58 -10.93 -2.34
C ALA A 199 -6.62 -11.23 -3.42
N LEU A 200 -7.42 -10.22 -3.80
CA LEU A 200 -8.44 -10.33 -4.85
C LEU A 200 -7.81 -10.74 -6.19
N LEU A 201 -6.72 -10.09 -6.59
CA LEU A 201 -5.99 -10.41 -7.82
C LEU A 201 -5.39 -11.81 -7.78
N ASN A 202 -4.82 -12.23 -6.65
CA ASN A 202 -4.27 -13.58 -6.51
C ASN A 202 -5.38 -14.64 -6.58
N LEU A 203 -6.52 -14.46 -5.88
CA LEU A 203 -7.65 -15.39 -5.95
C LEU A 203 -8.21 -15.49 -7.37
N ALA A 204 -8.33 -14.36 -8.07
CA ALA A 204 -8.75 -14.35 -9.46
C ALA A 204 -7.81 -15.22 -10.30
N GLY A 205 -6.49 -15.04 -10.16
CA GLY A 205 -5.44 -15.86 -10.76
C GLY A 205 -5.62 -17.37 -10.50
N LEU A 206 -5.82 -17.76 -9.25
CA LEU A 206 -6.03 -19.17 -8.87
C LEU A 206 -7.25 -19.79 -9.57
N HIS A 207 -8.35 -19.04 -9.67
CA HIS A 207 -9.55 -19.47 -10.39
C HIS A 207 -9.37 -19.52 -11.92
N ILE A 208 -8.50 -18.68 -12.50
CA ILE A 208 -8.12 -18.75 -13.92
C ILE A 208 -7.45 -20.09 -14.23
N GLU A 209 -6.49 -20.45 -13.37
CA GLU A 209 -5.58 -21.56 -13.56
C GLU A 209 -6.19 -22.89 -13.12
N GLY A 210 -7.17 -22.85 -12.22
CA GLY A 210 -7.65 -24.04 -11.50
C GLY A 210 -6.63 -24.56 -10.50
N ALA A 211 -5.77 -23.67 -9.99
CA ALA A 211 -4.72 -24.00 -9.03
C ALA A 211 -5.27 -23.90 -7.61
N PHE A 212 -5.25 -25.01 -6.85
CA PHE A 212 -5.78 -25.14 -5.48
C PHE A 212 -7.30 -24.93 -5.32
N VAL A 213 -7.97 -24.34 -6.31
CA VAL A 213 -9.43 -24.17 -6.42
C VAL A 213 -9.91 -24.72 -7.75
N GLN A 214 -11.20 -25.03 -7.86
CA GLN A 214 -11.79 -25.38 -9.15
C GLN A 214 -11.70 -24.19 -10.11
N LYS A 215 -11.30 -24.46 -11.35
CA LYS A 215 -11.27 -23.46 -12.41
C LYS A 215 -12.68 -22.89 -12.60
N ASP A 216 -12.81 -21.58 -12.40
CA ASP A 216 -14.08 -20.86 -12.45
C ASP A 216 -13.82 -19.44 -12.97
N LEU A 217 -14.16 -19.21 -14.22
CA LEU A 217 -13.87 -17.93 -14.87
C LEU A 217 -14.82 -16.82 -14.40
N ASP A 218 -16.02 -17.18 -13.93
CA ASP A 218 -17.01 -16.21 -13.44
C ASP A 218 -16.60 -15.71 -12.04
N ALA A 219 -16.13 -16.62 -11.18
CA ALA A 219 -15.54 -16.25 -9.90
C ALA A 219 -14.28 -15.37 -10.10
N ALA A 220 -13.43 -15.72 -11.06
CA ALA A 220 -12.26 -14.92 -11.38
C ALA A 220 -12.64 -13.51 -11.85
N GLU A 221 -13.63 -13.38 -12.74
CA GLU A 221 -14.19 -12.09 -13.17
C GLU A 221 -14.70 -11.28 -11.97
N GLY A 222 -15.46 -11.90 -11.06
CA GLY A 222 -15.96 -11.26 -9.85
C GLY A 222 -14.85 -10.67 -8.99
N TYR A 223 -13.78 -11.42 -8.74
CA TYR A 223 -12.63 -10.92 -7.98
C TYR A 223 -11.87 -9.80 -8.69
N TYR A 224 -11.74 -9.85 -10.02
CA TYR A 224 -11.13 -8.76 -10.79
C TYR A 224 -11.98 -7.48 -10.73
N LEU A 225 -13.30 -7.59 -10.86
CA LEU A 225 -14.19 -6.45 -10.75
C LEU A 225 -14.17 -5.85 -9.34
N GLN A 226 -14.12 -6.68 -8.30
CA GLN A 226 -13.96 -6.21 -6.92
C GLN A 226 -12.60 -5.54 -6.70
N ALA A 227 -11.51 -6.09 -7.24
CA ALA A 227 -10.19 -5.46 -7.20
C ALA A 227 -10.17 -4.11 -7.94
N ALA A 228 -10.99 -3.97 -8.98
CA ALA A 228 -11.19 -2.74 -9.72
C ALA A 228 -11.95 -1.66 -8.95
N ASP A 229 -12.84 -2.09 -8.07
CA ASP A 229 -13.67 -1.25 -7.22
C ASP A 229 -12.92 -0.80 -5.96
N ALA A 230 -12.00 -1.63 -5.48
CA ALA A 230 -11.06 -1.22 -4.45
C ALA A 230 -10.15 -0.11 -5.00
N ARG A 231 -10.34 1.11 -4.46
CA ARG A 231 -9.69 2.42 -4.68
C ARG A 231 -8.17 2.46 -4.98
N PHE A 232 -7.46 1.33 -4.92
CA PHE A 232 -6.00 1.22 -4.95
C PHE A 232 -5.36 0.98 -6.33
N LEU A 233 -6.12 0.64 -7.39
CA LEU A 233 -5.60 0.64 -8.78
C LEU A 233 -5.20 2.05 -9.29
N LEU A 234 -5.25 3.06 -8.42
CA LEU A 234 -4.96 4.47 -8.69
C LEU A 234 -3.53 4.90 -8.32
N GLN A 235 -2.73 4.07 -7.64
CA GLN A 235 -1.34 4.45 -7.30
C GLN A 235 -0.36 4.07 -8.43
N PRO A 236 0.41 5.03 -8.98
CA PRO A 236 1.56 4.72 -9.81
C PRO A 236 2.60 3.93 -9.00
N GLY A 237 2.93 2.71 -9.41
CA GLY A 237 3.98 1.90 -8.77
C GLY A 237 3.59 0.45 -8.43
N TYR A 238 2.29 0.11 -8.43
CA TYR A 238 1.87 -1.29 -8.31
C TYR A 238 2.02 -2.01 -9.66
N GLY A 239 3.25 -2.42 -9.95
CA GLY A 239 3.67 -3.07 -11.19
C GLY A 239 3.33 -4.56 -11.29
N ARG A 240 2.07 -4.96 -11.06
CA ARG A 240 1.61 -6.26 -11.60
C ARG A 240 0.98 -6.02 -12.97
N SER A 241 1.52 -6.68 -14.00
CA SER A 241 0.98 -6.60 -15.35
C SER A 241 -0.43 -7.21 -15.36
N PHE A 242 -1.37 -6.46 -15.91
CA PHE A 242 -2.63 -7.04 -16.37
C PHE A 242 -2.29 -8.14 -17.39
N ASN A 243 -2.92 -9.31 -17.31
CA ASN A 243 -2.73 -10.38 -18.32
C ASN A 243 -3.82 -10.29 -19.41
N ASP A 244 -3.58 -10.91 -20.57
CA ASP A 244 -4.49 -10.84 -21.73
C ASP A 244 -5.92 -11.33 -21.41
N ARG A 245 -6.05 -12.29 -20.49
CA ARG A 245 -7.34 -12.88 -20.12
C ARG A 245 -8.15 -11.93 -19.26
N ALA A 246 -7.53 -11.36 -18.22
CA ALA A 246 -8.11 -10.31 -17.40
C ALA A 246 -8.47 -9.09 -18.25
N TYR A 247 -7.61 -8.70 -19.19
CA TYR A 247 -7.92 -7.64 -20.15
C TYR A 247 -9.14 -7.99 -21.02
N GLY A 248 -9.26 -9.24 -21.46
CA GLY A 248 -10.43 -9.77 -22.13
C GLY A 248 -11.71 -9.56 -21.32
N TRP A 249 -11.72 -9.94 -20.04
CA TRP A 249 -12.87 -9.76 -19.15
C TRP A 249 -13.21 -8.30 -18.91
N VAL A 250 -12.23 -7.46 -18.60
CA VAL A 250 -12.46 -6.02 -18.44
C VAL A 250 -13.06 -5.41 -19.69
N ARG A 251 -12.55 -5.80 -20.87
CA ARG A 251 -13.09 -5.34 -22.15
C ARG A 251 -14.51 -5.83 -22.37
N ASP A 252 -14.82 -7.07 -22.02
CA ASP A 252 -16.12 -7.67 -22.27
C ASP A 252 -17.17 -7.17 -21.25
N ALA A 253 -16.80 -6.97 -19.98
CA ALA A 253 -17.58 -6.24 -18.98
C ALA A 253 -17.87 -4.80 -19.42
N ALA A 254 -16.86 -4.08 -19.93
CA ALA A 254 -17.06 -2.73 -20.48
C ALA A 254 -17.98 -2.71 -21.72
N LYS A 255 -17.96 -3.74 -22.57
CA LYS A 255 -18.91 -3.89 -23.68
C LYS A 255 -20.32 -4.21 -23.19
N ALA A 256 -20.44 -5.01 -22.12
CA ALA A 256 -21.69 -5.34 -21.45
C ALA A 256 -22.29 -4.18 -20.64
N LYS A 257 -21.71 -2.98 -20.72
CA LYS A 257 -22.12 -1.77 -19.98
C LYS A 257 -21.96 -1.90 -18.47
N ASN A 258 -21.08 -2.77 -17.97
CA ASN A 258 -20.69 -2.73 -16.56
C ASN A 258 -19.88 -1.44 -16.28
N PRO A 259 -20.32 -0.56 -15.37
CA PRO A 259 -19.65 0.72 -15.13
C PRO A 259 -18.25 0.56 -14.53
N HIS A 260 -18.02 -0.44 -13.66
CA HIS A 260 -16.69 -0.73 -13.09
C HIS A 260 -15.74 -1.29 -14.15
N GLY A 261 -16.22 -2.18 -15.03
CA GLY A 261 -15.46 -2.64 -16.20
C GLY A 261 -15.06 -1.49 -17.13
N MET A 262 -15.95 -0.51 -17.34
CA MET A 262 -15.64 0.70 -18.08
C MET A 262 -14.59 1.58 -17.38
N LEU A 263 -14.67 1.77 -16.06
CA LEU A 263 -13.66 2.52 -15.29
C LEU A 263 -12.29 1.86 -15.37
N LEU A 264 -12.24 0.54 -15.18
CA LEU A 264 -10.98 -0.19 -15.25
C LEU A 264 -10.36 -0.12 -16.64
N LEU A 265 -11.17 -0.29 -17.69
CA LEU A 265 -10.69 -0.12 -19.06
C LEU A 265 -10.21 1.31 -19.33
N ALA A 266 -10.87 2.33 -18.76
CA ALA A 266 -10.42 3.71 -18.82
C ALA A 266 -9.07 3.90 -18.14
N GLN A 267 -8.89 3.28 -16.97
CA GLN A 267 -7.66 3.34 -16.19
C GLN A 267 -6.49 2.66 -16.90
N LEU A 268 -6.70 1.50 -17.52
CA LEU A 268 -5.65 0.83 -18.33
C LEU A 268 -5.13 1.75 -19.45
N PHE A 269 -6.02 2.48 -20.14
CA PHE A 269 -5.59 3.49 -21.12
C PHE A 269 -4.97 4.74 -20.50
N HIS A 270 -5.33 5.08 -19.26
CA HIS A 270 -4.75 6.22 -18.55
C HIS A 270 -3.33 5.91 -18.06
N THR A 271 -3.08 4.74 -17.49
CA THR A 271 -1.77 4.37 -16.96
C THR A 271 -0.83 3.83 -18.03
N GLY A 272 -1.37 3.26 -19.12
CA GLY A 272 -0.57 2.48 -20.07
C GLY A 272 -0.26 1.06 -19.55
N SER A 273 -1.01 0.60 -18.55
CA SER A 273 -0.86 -0.76 -18.01
C SER A 273 -1.45 -1.76 -19.02
N HIS A 274 -0.64 -2.68 -19.52
CA HIS A 274 -0.99 -3.72 -20.52
C HIS A 274 -1.38 -3.22 -21.93
N VAL A 275 -1.90 -2.01 -22.06
CA VAL A 275 -2.25 -1.38 -23.34
C VAL A 275 -1.51 -0.06 -23.53
N ASP A 276 -1.33 0.37 -24.79
CA ASP A 276 -0.78 1.69 -25.06
C ASP A 276 -1.59 2.80 -24.41
N GLN A 277 -0.88 3.68 -23.71
CA GLN A 277 -1.45 4.84 -23.06
C GLN A 277 -2.21 5.70 -24.08
N SER A 278 -3.46 6.03 -23.79
CA SER A 278 -4.33 6.76 -24.70
C SER A 278 -5.33 7.65 -23.97
N THR A 279 -5.00 8.95 -23.90
CA THR A 279 -5.87 9.97 -23.29
C THR A 279 -7.27 9.99 -23.89
N ARG A 280 -7.40 9.79 -25.20
CA ARG A 280 -8.71 9.78 -25.89
C ARG A 280 -9.56 8.60 -25.45
N ARG A 281 -8.98 7.40 -25.37
CA ARG A 281 -9.69 6.18 -24.97
C ARG A 281 -10.03 6.21 -23.48
N ALA A 282 -9.09 6.63 -22.64
CA ALA A 282 -9.31 6.84 -21.20
C ALA A 282 -10.50 7.79 -20.97
N ARG A 283 -10.46 9.00 -21.54
CA ARG A 283 -11.56 9.97 -21.43
C ARG A 283 -12.90 9.40 -21.89
N SER A 284 -12.91 8.69 -23.01
CA SER A 284 -14.14 8.10 -23.58
C SER A 284 -14.77 7.10 -22.62
N TRP A 285 -13.96 6.19 -22.05
CA TRP A 285 -14.46 5.18 -21.14
C TRP A 285 -14.87 5.75 -19.78
N PHE A 286 -14.11 6.68 -19.20
CA PHE A 286 -14.55 7.40 -17.99
C PHE A 286 -15.90 8.08 -18.18
N LYS A 287 -16.10 8.80 -19.30
CA LYS A 287 -17.38 9.46 -19.60
C LYS A 287 -18.51 8.49 -19.94
N LYS A 288 -18.21 7.26 -20.36
CA LYS A 288 -19.23 6.22 -20.56
C LYS A 288 -19.64 5.61 -19.23
N ALA A 289 -18.70 5.32 -18.34
CA ALA A 289 -18.96 4.80 -17.00
C ALA A 289 -19.93 5.72 -16.24
N VAL A 290 -19.59 7.01 -16.14
CA VAL A 290 -20.43 8.04 -15.49
C VAL A 290 -21.80 8.20 -16.16
N ARG A 291 -21.93 7.92 -17.46
CA ARG A 291 -23.23 8.02 -18.14
C ARG A 291 -24.14 6.83 -17.84
N VAL A 292 -23.54 5.66 -17.67
CA VAL A 292 -24.27 4.42 -17.36
C VAL A 292 -24.67 4.38 -15.89
N ALA A 293 -23.81 4.87 -15.01
CA ALA A 293 -24.03 4.96 -13.57
C ALA A 293 -23.76 6.39 -13.08
N PRO A 294 -24.64 7.35 -13.41
CA PRO A 294 -24.46 8.76 -13.04
C PRO A 294 -24.66 9.04 -11.55
N ASP A 295 -25.36 8.14 -10.85
CA ASP A 295 -25.74 8.30 -9.45
C ASP A 295 -24.94 7.33 -8.55
N ASP A 296 -24.01 6.56 -9.13
CA ASP A 296 -23.08 5.71 -8.40
C ASP A 296 -21.91 6.57 -7.87
N PRO A 297 -21.81 6.78 -6.55
CA PRO A 297 -20.80 7.67 -5.98
C PRO A 297 -19.39 7.18 -6.26
N TYR A 298 -19.16 5.86 -6.34
CA TYR A 298 -17.85 5.33 -6.65
C TYR A 298 -17.43 5.70 -8.08
N VAL A 299 -18.31 5.45 -9.05
CA VAL A 299 -18.04 5.71 -10.47
C VAL A 299 -17.78 7.18 -10.72
N VAL A 300 -18.60 8.05 -10.11
CA VAL A 300 -18.46 9.49 -10.24
C VAL A 300 -17.20 10.00 -9.54
N ASN A 301 -16.95 9.58 -8.29
CA ASN A 301 -15.76 9.98 -7.54
C ASN A 301 -14.46 9.62 -8.28
N GLN A 302 -14.38 8.41 -8.84
CA GLN A 302 -13.19 7.96 -9.55
C GLN A 302 -12.92 8.76 -10.83
N ALA A 303 -13.96 8.98 -11.64
CA ALA A 303 -13.84 9.79 -12.84
C ALA A 303 -13.52 11.26 -12.50
N ALA A 304 -14.20 11.84 -11.51
CA ALA A 304 -14.00 13.22 -11.09
C ALA A 304 -12.59 13.45 -10.55
N TRP A 305 -12.10 12.57 -9.68
CA TRP A 305 -10.74 12.62 -9.14
C TRP A 305 -9.72 12.56 -10.29
N THR A 306 -9.83 11.58 -11.18
CA THR A 306 -8.92 11.41 -12.32
C THR A 306 -8.91 12.65 -13.22
N PHE A 307 -10.08 13.18 -13.59
CA PHE A 307 -10.17 14.40 -14.40
C PHE A 307 -9.64 15.66 -13.71
N THR A 308 -9.52 15.65 -12.38
CA THR A 308 -9.03 16.79 -11.61
C THR A 308 -7.51 16.73 -11.43
N VAL A 309 -6.98 15.59 -11.00
CA VAL A 309 -5.58 15.48 -10.53
C VAL A 309 -4.62 14.87 -11.54
N THR A 310 -5.10 14.32 -12.66
CA THR A 310 -4.22 13.69 -13.66
C THR A 310 -3.16 14.67 -14.17
N ARG A 311 -1.91 14.17 -14.30
CA ARG A 311 -0.80 14.91 -14.91
C ARG A 311 -0.93 15.03 -16.42
N MET A 312 -1.88 14.34 -17.06
CA MET A 312 -2.14 14.42 -18.50
C MET A 312 -2.98 15.65 -18.85
N PRO A 313 -2.41 16.68 -19.50
CA PRO A 313 -3.14 17.94 -19.75
C PRO A 313 -4.38 17.76 -20.61
N ARG A 314 -4.34 16.83 -21.58
CA ARG A 314 -5.46 16.52 -22.49
C ARG A 314 -6.58 15.69 -21.84
N LEU A 315 -6.30 15.02 -20.72
CA LEU A 315 -7.30 14.24 -19.99
C LEU A 315 -8.04 15.15 -19.01
N ARG A 316 -7.29 15.99 -18.29
CA ARG A 316 -7.75 16.91 -17.25
C ARG A 316 -8.97 17.74 -17.70
N ASP A 317 -10.02 17.75 -16.90
CA ASP A 317 -11.31 18.40 -17.17
C ASP A 317 -12.03 18.73 -15.84
N ALA A 318 -11.44 19.65 -15.07
CA ALA A 318 -11.97 20.02 -13.75
C ALA A 318 -13.42 20.55 -13.81
N ARG A 319 -13.82 21.17 -14.93
CA ARG A 319 -15.20 21.63 -15.15
C ARG A 319 -16.18 20.46 -15.31
N TYR A 320 -15.78 19.41 -16.02
CA TYR A 320 -16.59 18.19 -16.10
C TYR A 320 -16.63 17.47 -14.75
N ALA A 321 -15.49 17.34 -14.06
CA ALA A 321 -15.40 16.72 -12.75
C ALA A 321 -16.34 17.37 -11.72
N ARG A 322 -16.33 18.70 -11.62
CA ARG A 322 -17.23 19.43 -10.72
C ARG A 322 -18.70 19.15 -11.04
N ARG A 323 -19.08 19.24 -12.32
CA ARG A 323 -20.47 19.05 -12.75
C ARG A 323 -21.03 17.68 -12.41
N ILE A 324 -20.23 16.62 -12.55
CA ILE A 324 -20.69 15.26 -12.23
C ILE A 324 -20.79 15.04 -10.72
N MET A 325 -19.92 15.68 -9.93
CA MET A 325 -19.98 15.67 -8.46
C MET A 325 -21.18 16.46 -7.94
N ASP A 326 -21.42 17.67 -8.46
CA ASP A 326 -22.56 18.52 -8.07
C ASP A 326 -23.89 17.79 -8.27
N ARG A 327 -23.99 16.96 -9.31
CA ARG A 327 -25.17 16.17 -9.60
C ARG A 327 -25.43 15.10 -8.53
N VAL A 328 -24.41 14.31 -8.16
CA VAL A 328 -24.55 13.26 -7.14
C VAL A 328 -24.91 13.86 -5.78
N MET A 329 -24.28 14.97 -5.39
CA MET A 329 -24.59 15.63 -4.11
C MET A 329 -25.99 16.27 -4.07
N ALA A 330 -26.54 16.65 -5.22
CA ALA A 330 -27.91 17.17 -5.29
C ALA A 330 -28.98 16.07 -5.11
N ASP A 331 -28.69 14.83 -5.52
CA ASP A 331 -29.62 13.69 -5.34
C ASP A 331 -29.60 13.12 -3.90
N GLU A 332 -28.50 13.28 -3.15
CA GLU A 332 -28.42 12.86 -1.73
C GLU A 332 -29.19 13.77 -0.76
N SER A 333 -29.68 14.93 -1.23
CA SER A 333 -30.39 15.94 -0.42
C SER A 333 -31.91 15.96 -0.63
N ALA A 334 -32.46 14.96 -1.34
CA ALA A 334 -33.90 14.76 -1.59
C ALA A 334 -34.40 13.46 -0.95
#